data_AF-A0A3R7MA32-F1
#
_entry.id   AF-A0A3R7MA32-F1
#
_cell.length_a   1.000
_cell.length_b   1.000
_cell.length_c   1.000
_cell.angle_alpha   90.00
_cell.angle_beta   90.00
_cell.angle_gamma   90.00
#
_symmetry.space_group_name_H-M   'P 1'
#
loop_
_entity.id
_entity.type
_entity.pdbx_description
1 polymer ?
#
loop_
_entity_poly.entity_id
_entity_poly.type
_entity_poly.pdbx_seq_one_letter_code
_entity_poly.pdbx_strand_id
1 'polypeptide(L)' 'MSWQNYVDQQLMGSGFVSKAVIAGHDGTLWAKSDNIEPSREELVKLANSFTDQKGLAMTGVHMGGEKYFYLSGTDKRQA' A
#
# COMPACT_ATOMS: atom_id res chain seq x y z
N MET A 1 -4.82 -21.01 4.20
CA MET A 1 -3.66 -20.09 4.28
C MET A 1 -4.20 -18.68 4.34
N SER A 2 -3.99 -17.98 5.46
CA SER A 2 -4.57 -16.65 5.69
C SER A 2 -3.68 -15.56 5.10
N TRP A 3 -4.27 -14.49 4.53
CA TRP A 3 -3.54 -13.31 4.05
C TRP A 3 -2.59 -12.73 5.11
N GLN A 4 -2.96 -12.84 6.38
CA GLN A 4 -2.13 -12.44 7.51
C GLN A 4 -0.80 -13.20 7.57
N ASN A 5 -0.80 -14.50 7.27
CA ASN A 5 0.42 -15.31 7.28
C ASN A 5 1.37 -14.93 6.13
N TYR A 6 0.82 -14.43 5.00
CA TYR A 6 1.63 -13.86 3.93
C TYR A 6 2.32 -12.56 4.37
N VAL A 7 1.58 -11.67 5.02
CA VAL A 7 2.17 -10.43 5.55
C VAL A 7 3.26 -10.74 6.56
N ASP A 8 3.01 -11.66 7.48
CA ASP A 8 3.95 -11.97 8.54
C ASP A 8 5.17 -12.76 8.03
N GLN A 9 4.95 -13.84 7.28
CA GLN A 9 6.06 -14.73 6.88
C GLN A 9 6.77 -14.34 5.60
N GLN A 10 6.06 -13.78 4.60
CA GLN A 10 6.65 -13.48 3.28
C GLN A 10 7.14 -12.04 3.20
N LEU A 11 6.40 -11.08 3.78
CA LEU A 11 6.77 -9.66 3.75
C LEU A 11 7.64 -9.29 4.96
N MET A 12 7.10 -9.40 6.17
CA MET A 12 7.83 -9.04 7.40
C MET A 12 9.00 -10.00 7.66
N GLY A 13 8.79 -11.31 7.45
CA GLY A 13 9.80 -12.35 7.61
C GLY A 13 10.98 -12.24 6.64
N SER A 14 10.86 -11.45 5.57
CA SER A 14 11.96 -11.18 4.64
C SER A 14 13.07 -10.30 5.27
N GLY A 15 12.75 -9.51 6.30
CA GLY A 15 13.70 -8.62 6.99
C GLY A 15 14.01 -7.31 6.25
N PHE A 16 13.51 -7.13 5.02
CA PHE A 16 13.69 -5.92 4.23
C PHE A 16 12.49 -4.96 4.27
N VAL A 17 11.39 -5.36 4.91
CA VAL A 17 10.13 -4.61 4.94
C VAL A 17 9.75 -4.32 6.40
N SER A 18 9.68 -3.03 6.76
CA SER A 18 9.33 -2.60 8.13
C SER A 18 7.82 -2.54 8.37
N LYS A 19 7.03 -2.33 7.31
CA LYS A 19 5.57 -2.18 7.35
C LYS A 19 4.98 -2.81 6.09
N ALA A 20 3.96 -3.64 6.24
CA ALA A 20 3.34 -4.35 5.13
C ALA A 20 1.82 -4.41 5.29
N VAL A 21 1.10 -4.20 4.18
CA VAL A 21 -0.37 -4.19 4.14
C VAL A 21 -0.83 -4.83 2.84
N ILE A 22 -1.87 -5.65 2.95
CA ILE A 22 -2.63 -6.18 1.83
C ILE A 22 -4.04 -5.63 1.93
N ALA A 23 -4.45 -4.91 0.90
CA ALA A 23 -5.79 -4.38 0.75
C ALA A 23 -6.32 -4.64 -0.65
N GLY A 24 -7.64 -4.84 -0.75
CA GLY A 24 -8.35 -4.87 -2.03
C GLY A 24 -8.47 -3.47 -2.64
N HIS A 25 -8.73 -3.41 -3.94
CA HIS A 25 -8.91 -2.16 -4.69
C HIS A 25 -10.07 -1.29 -4.16
N ASP A 26 -11.08 -1.91 -3.54
CA ASP A 26 -12.19 -1.23 -2.85
C ASP A 26 -11.81 -0.62 -1.48
N GLY A 27 -10.53 -0.69 -1.08
CA GLY A 27 -10.07 -0.24 0.24
C GLY A 27 -10.44 -1.19 1.38
N THR A 28 -10.76 -2.45 1.06
CA THR A 28 -10.99 -3.49 2.07
C THR A 28 -9.65 -4.01 2.54
N LEU A 29 -9.34 -3.83 3.83
CA LEU A 29 -8.13 -4.37 4.45
C LEU A 29 -8.24 -5.89 4.57
N TRP A 30 -7.31 -6.63 3.97
CA TRP A 30 -7.26 -8.09 4.06
C TRP A 30 -6.23 -8.58 5.07
N ALA A 31 -5.10 -7.89 5.17
CA ALA A 31 -4.08 -8.15 6.17
C ALA A 31 -3.21 -6.91 6.38
N LYS A 32 -2.66 -6.76 7.59
CA LYS A 32 -1.71 -5.70 7.93
C LYS A 32 -0.66 -6.20 8.91
N SER A 33 0.52 -5.59 8.90
CA SER A 33 1.49 -5.73 9.99
C SER A 33 1.05 -4.87 11.18
N ASP A 34 1.35 -5.28 12.41
CA ASP A 34 1.03 -4.51 13.62
C ASP A 34 1.60 -3.09 13.64
N ASN A 35 2.68 -2.83 12.89
CA ASN A 35 3.37 -1.55 12.87
C ASN A 35 2.74 -0.49 11.94
N ILE A 36 1.57 -0.75 11.35
CA ILE A 36 0.88 0.20 10.47
C ILE A 36 -0.64 0.05 10.52
N GLU A 37 -1.35 1.17 10.54
CA GLU A 37 -2.82 1.18 10.52
C GLU A 37 -3.35 2.14 9.46
N PRO A 38 -3.43 1.70 8.19
CA PRO A 38 -3.94 2.54 7.12
C PRO A 38 -5.47 2.66 7.20
N SER A 39 -5.97 3.87 6.92
CA SER A 39 -7.42 4.10 6.83
C SER A 39 -7.97 3.63 5.49
N ARG A 40 -9.24 3.20 5.45
CA ARG A 40 -9.91 2.81 4.20
C ARG A 40 -9.81 3.91 3.13
N GLU A 41 -9.96 5.17 3.52
CA GLU A 41 -9.84 6.31 2.61
C GLU A 41 -8.45 6.44 1.98
N GLU A 42 -7.39 6.15 2.75
CA GLU A 42 -6.00 6.13 2.24
C GLU A 42 -5.81 5.00 1.23
N LEU A 43 -6.34 3.81 1.53
CA LEU A 43 -6.26 2.65 0.64
C LEU A 43 -7.01 2.89 -0.68
N VAL A 44 -8.21 3.47 -0.62
CA VAL A 44 -8.99 3.84 -1.81
C VAL A 44 -8.26 4.91 -2.62
N LYS A 45 -7.69 5.92 -1.96
CA LYS A 45 -6.87 6.94 -2.65
C LYS A 45 -5.67 6.30 -3.33
N LEU A 46 -4.95 5.40 -2.65
CA LEU A 46 -3.82 4.69 -3.23
C LEU A 46 -4.24 3.85 -4.44
N ALA A 47 -5.33 3.08 -4.34
CA ALA A 47 -5.88 2.27 -5.43
C ALA A 47 -6.28 3.13 -6.65
N ASN A 48 -6.93 4.28 -6.43
CA ASN A 48 -7.23 5.22 -7.50
C ASN A 48 -5.96 5.84 -8.10
N SER A 49 -4.95 6.10 -7.27
CA SER A 49 -3.70 6.71 -7.71
C SER A 49 -2.85 5.78 -8.60
N PHE A 50 -3.09 4.45 -8.58
CA PHE A 50 -2.55 3.54 -9.59
C PHE A 50 -3.10 3.81 -11.00
N THR A 51 -4.31 4.38 -11.10
CA THR A 51 -4.90 4.79 -12.38
C THR A 51 -4.43 6.19 -12.79
N ASP A 52 -4.18 7.07 -11.82
CA ASP A 52 -3.73 8.45 -12.04
C ASP A 52 -2.43 8.75 -11.28
N GLN A 53 -1.29 8.36 -11.87
CA GLN A 53 0.04 8.65 -11.31
C GLN A 53 0.35 10.15 -11.22
N LYS A 54 -0.31 10.99 -12.02
CA LYS A 54 -0.08 12.44 -12.01
C LYS A 54 -0.63 13.09 -10.74
N GLY A 55 -1.81 12.67 -10.29
CA GLY A 55 -2.37 13.07 -8.99
C GLY A 55 -1.45 12.66 -7.84
N LEU A 56 -0.91 11.44 -7.90
CA LEU A 56 -0.01 10.87 -6.90
C LEU A 56 1.29 11.70 -6.75
N ALA A 57 1.86 12.19 -7.85
CA ALA A 57 3.02 13.08 -7.84
C ALA A 57 2.74 14.45 -7.17
N MET A 58 1.50 14.95 -7.26
CA MET A 58 1.13 16.26 -6.67
C MET A 58 0.69 16.14 -5.20
N THR A 59 -0.11 15.14 -4.85
CA THR A 59 -0.67 15.00 -3.50
C THR A 59 0.21 14.16 -2.56
N GLY A 60 1.06 13.29 -3.10
CA GLY A 60 1.76 12.25 -2.35
C GLY A 60 0.83 11.11 -1.93
N VAL A 61 1.40 10.09 -1.28
CA VAL A 61 0.68 8.95 -0.70
C VAL A 61 0.58 9.16 0.81
N HIS A 62 -0.60 8.94 1.40
CA HIS A 62 -0.74 8.88 2.85
C HIS A 62 -0.95 7.42 3.23
N MET A 63 -0.17 6.93 4.19
CA MET A 63 -0.31 5.56 4.67
C MET A 63 -0.06 5.49 6.16
N GLY A 64 -1.10 5.15 6.93
CA GLY A 64 -1.00 5.03 8.38
C GLY A 64 -0.71 6.36 9.07
N GLY A 65 -1.26 7.46 8.54
CA GLY A 65 -1.06 8.81 9.09
C GLY A 65 0.26 9.48 8.67
N GLU A 66 1.14 8.80 7.94
CA GLU A 66 2.39 9.36 7.43
C GLU A 66 2.28 9.68 5.93
N LYS A 67 2.74 10.87 5.54
CA LYS A 67 2.75 11.30 4.14
C LYS A 67 4.08 10.93 3.49
N TYR A 68 4.01 10.12 2.45
CA TYR A 68 5.12 9.75 1.60
C TYR A 68 5.07 10.52 0.28
N PHE A 69 6.23 10.99 -0.16
CA PHE A 69 6.36 11.62 -1.47
C PHE A 69 6.55 10.56 -2.55
N TYR A 70 5.83 10.76 -3.64
CA TYR A 70 5.98 9.94 -4.82
C TYR A 70 7.29 10.29 -5.52
N LEU A 71 8.20 9.32 -5.58
CA LEU A 71 9.51 9.49 -6.20
C LEU A 71 9.49 9.04 -7.66
N SER A 72 8.97 7.85 -7.90
CA SER A 72 8.86 7.22 -9.21
C SER A 72 7.89 6.05 -9.12
N GLY A 73 7.27 5.72 -10.25
CA GLY A 73 6.35 4.62 -10.39
C GLY A 73 6.36 4.20 -11.85
N THR A 74 6.60 2.92 -12.08
CA THR A 74 6.40 2.32 -13.39
C THR A 74 4.93 1.97 -13.53
N ASP A 75 4.26 2.53 -14.53
CA ASP A 75 2.99 2.01 -14.99
C ASP A 75 3.24 0.59 -15.48
N LYS A 76 2.86 -0.41 -14.68
CA LYS A 76 3.02 -1.83 -15.04
C LYS A 76 2.00 -2.27 -16.11
N ARG A 77 1.50 -1.35 -16.94
CA ARG A 77 0.79 -1.65 -18.17
C ARG A 77 1.68 -1.42 -19.39
N GLN A 78 2.96 -1.75 -19.29
CA GLN A 78 3.76 -2.08 -20.47
C GLN A 78 4.11 -3.56 -20.42
N ALA A 79 3.56 -4.26 -21.41
CA ALA A 79 3.76 -5.67 -21.72
C ALA A 79 5.24 -6.02 -21.92
#